data_AF-A0A973JXT5-F1
#
_entry.id   AF-A0A973JXT5-F1
#
_cell.length_a   1.000
_cell.length_b   1.000
_cell.length_c   1.000
_cell.angle_alpha   90.00
_cell.angle_beta   90.00
_cell.angle_gamma   90.00
#
_symmetry.space_group_name_H-M   'P 1'
#
loop_
_entity.id
_entity.type
_entity.pdbx_description
1 polymer ?
#
loop_
_entity_poly.entity_id
_entity_poly.type
_entity_poly.pdbx_seq_one_letter_code
_entity_poly.pdbx_strand_id
1 'polypeptide(L)' 'QRHLEVLGRHAPKLALDVVLADEAAVPDRDSLSDAAKRFGAAVELAPVARPDGTPRHDPELLAAAYDRIFRMHGRIGPWR' A
#
# COMPACT_ATOMS: atom_id res chain seq x y z
N GLN A 1 6.38 6.65 2.54
CA GLN A 1 7.31 7.08 1.48
C GLN A 1 8.67 6.38 1.57
N ARG A 2 9.42 6.50 2.68
CA ARG A 2 10.79 5.97 2.82
C ARG A 2 10.97 4.49 2.43
N HIS A 3 10.00 3.64 2.77
CA HIS A 3 9.99 2.22 2.38
C HIS A 3 10.08 2.02 0.86
N LEU A 4 9.35 2.82 0.06
CA LEU A 4 9.39 2.74 -1.39
C LEU A 4 10.74 3.18 -1.96
N GLU A 5 11.38 4.18 -1.36
CA GLU A 5 12.72 4.60 -1.78
C GLU A 5 13.75 3.48 -1.59
N VAL A 6 13.65 2.75 -0.48
CA VAL A 6 14.52 1.60 -0.18
C VAL A 6 14.28 0.50 -1.21
N LEU A 7 13.03 0.14 -1.48
CA LEU A 7 12.71 -0.87 -2.50
C LEU A 7 13.26 -0.51 -3.87
N GLY A 8 13.15 0.76 -4.28
CA GLY A 8 13.62 1.21 -5.60
C GLY A 8 15.15 1.14 -5.76
N ARG A 9 15.88 1.35 -4.67
CA ARG A 9 17.35 1.21 -4.66
C ARG A 9 17.80 -0.24 -4.77
N HIS A 10 17.07 -1.16 -4.11
CA HIS A 10 17.46 -2.57 -4.07
C HIS A 10 16.87 -3.40 -5.21
N ALA A 11 15.72 -3.01 -5.75
CA ALA A 11 15.01 -3.70 -6.80
C ALA A 11 14.50 -2.69 -7.86
N PRO A 12 15.40 -2.12 -8.68
CA PRO A 12 15.03 -1.08 -9.64
C PRO A 12 14.09 -1.55 -10.76
N LYS A 13 13.90 -2.87 -10.93
CA LYS A 13 12.95 -3.48 -11.88
C LYS A 13 11.65 -3.92 -11.22
N LEU A 14 11.48 -3.68 -9.92
CA LEU A 14 10.26 -4.04 -9.20
C LEU A 14 9.11 -3.18 -9.75
N ALA A 15 8.01 -3.86 -10.11
CA ALA A 15 6.74 -3.21 -10.39
C ALA A 15 5.78 -3.49 -9.23
N LEU A 16 4.99 -2.50 -8.87
CA LEU A 16 3.94 -2.62 -7.85
C LEU A 16 2.64 -2.13 -8.47
N ASP A 17 1.54 -2.83 -8.21
CA ASP A 17 0.21 -2.38 -8.66
C ASP A 17 -0.43 -1.42 -7.64
N VAL A 18 -0.33 -1.77 -6.35
CA VAL A 18 -0.99 -1.04 -5.26
C VAL A 18 -0.10 -0.99 -4.02
N VAL A 19 -0.05 0.19 -3.38
CA VAL A 19 0.53 0.41 -2.06
C VAL A 19 -0.60 0.71 -1.08
N LEU A 20 -0.95 -0.28 -0.27
CA LEU A 20 -1.88 -0.11 0.85
C LEU A 20 -1.14 0.43 2.08
N ALA A 21 -1.64 1.52 2.65
CA ALA A 21 -1.10 2.10 3.89
C ALA A 21 -2.21 2.57 4.82
N ASP A 22 -1.91 2.55 6.12
CA ASP A 22 -2.79 3.13 7.13
C ASP A 22 -2.88 4.65 6.98
N GLU A 23 -4.10 5.18 6.95
CA GLU A 23 -4.34 6.61 6.71
C GLU A 23 -3.79 7.52 7.82
N ALA A 24 -3.76 7.05 9.06
CA ALA A 24 -3.25 7.80 10.19
C ALA A 24 -1.71 7.76 10.25
N ALA A 25 -1.11 6.73 9.67
CA ALA A 25 0.35 6.59 9.58
C ALA A 25 0.98 7.37 8.41
N VAL A 26 0.18 7.97 7.52
CA VAL A 26 0.65 8.71 6.34
C VAL A 26 0.28 10.19 6.44
N PRO A 27 1.13 11.01 7.09
CA PRO A 27 0.89 12.46 7.19
C PRO A 27 1.06 13.18 5.84
N ASP A 28 1.98 12.70 4.99
CA ASP A 28 2.25 13.25 3.66
C ASP A 28 1.83 12.26 2.57
N ARG A 29 0.59 12.42 2.12
CA ARG A 29 -0.06 11.52 1.14
C ARG A 29 0.49 11.72 -0.27
N ASP A 30 0.80 12.97 -0.63
CA ASP A 30 1.31 13.31 -1.96
C ASP A 30 2.70 12.71 -2.17
N SER A 31 3.57 12.85 -1.16
CA SER A 31 4.91 12.25 -1.19
C SER A 31 4.87 10.72 -1.27
N LEU A 32 3.91 10.07 -0.61
CA LEU A 32 3.70 8.63 -0.76
C LEU A 32 3.21 8.26 -2.16
N SER A 33 2.25 9.03 -2.70
CA SER A 33 1.70 8.84 -4.05
C SER A 33 2.79 8.98 -5.13
N ASP A 34 3.60 10.03 -5.04
CA ASP A 34 4.68 10.25 -6.00
C ASP A 34 5.77 9.18 -5.92
N ALA A 35 6.04 8.65 -4.72
CA ALA A 35 6.93 7.50 -4.57
C ALA A 35 6.33 6.22 -5.16
N ALA A 36 5.02 5.97 -5.00
CA ALA A 36 4.33 4.80 -5.54
C ALA A 36 4.26 4.83 -7.07
N LYS A 37 4.00 5.99 -7.67
CA LYS A 37 3.98 6.18 -9.14
C LYS A 37 5.29 5.76 -9.80
N ARG A 38 6.44 5.88 -9.12
CA ARG A 38 7.74 5.43 -9.64
C ARG A 38 7.80 3.91 -9.87
N PHE A 39 6.93 3.15 -9.20
CA PHE A 39 6.77 1.70 -9.37
C PHE A 39 5.59 1.31 -10.27
N GLY A 40 4.86 2.29 -10.81
CA GLY A 40 3.60 2.07 -11.50
C GLY A 40 2.39 1.84 -10.57
N ALA A 41 2.55 2.07 -9.26
CA ALA A 41 1.51 1.76 -8.28
C ALA A 41 0.55 2.92 -8.01
N ALA A 42 -0.69 2.58 -7.70
CA ALA A 42 -1.63 3.45 -7.00
C ALA A 42 -1.45 3.35 -5.47
N VAL A 43 -1.87 4.37 -4.73
CA VAL A 43 -1.89 4.35 -3.25
C VAL A 43 -3.31 4.19 -2.77
N GLU A 44 -3.52 3.21 -1.90
CA GLU A 44 -4.79 2.99 -1.21
C GLU A 44 -4.60 3.27 0.27
N LEU A 45 -5.37 4.24 0.78
CA LEU A 45 -5.39 4.59 2.19
C LEU A 45 -6.65 4.02 2.82
N ALA A 46 -6.47 3.26 3.89
CA ALA A 46 -7.57 2.71 4.67
C ALA A 46 -7.18 2.65 6.15
N PRO A 47 -8.11 2.76 7.10
CA PRO A 47 -7.83 2.56 8.51
C PRO A 47 -7.61 1.07 8.74
N VAL A 48 -6.34 0.64 8.74
CA VAL A 48 -5.96 -0.77 8.90
C VAL A 48 -5.27 -1.03 10.24
N ALA A 49 -4.96 0.00 11.02
CA ALA A 49 -4.39 -0.14 12.35
C ALA A 49 -5.38 -0.73 13.37
N ARG A 50 -4.85 -1.45 14.36
CA ARG A 50 -5.61 -1.85 15.55
C ARG A 50 -6.05 -0.60 16.33
N PRO A 51 -7.28 -0.59 16.90
CA PRO A 51 -7.74 0.51 17.75
C PRO A 51 -7.07 0.52 19.14
N ASP A 52 -6.33 -0.53 19.49
CA ASP A 52 -5.63 -0.66 20.78
C ASP A 52 -4.34 0.16 20.89
N GLY A 53 -3.99 0.92 19.84
CA GLY A 53 -2.79 1.76 19.79
C GLY A 53 -1.49 0.99 19.57
N THR A 54 -1.54 -0.34 19.39
CA THR A 54 -0.35 -1.13 19.08
C THR A 54 0.07 -0.95 17.62
N PRO A 55 1.37 -1.07 17.29
CA PRO A 55 1.88 -0.94 15.92
C PRO A 55 1.60 -2.22 15.11
N ARG A 56 0.32 -2.60 15.02
CA ARG A 56 -0.16 -3.80 14.34
C ARG A 56 -1.38 -3.46 13.52
N HIS A 57 -1.51 -4.12 12.38
CA HIS A 57 -2.76 -4.07 11.62
C HIS A 57 -3.84 -4.89 12.31
N ASP A 58 -5.07 -4.42 12.22
CA ASP A 58 -6.24 -5.22 12.54
C ASP A 58 -6.51 -6.20 11.38
N PRO A 59 -6.57 -7.53 11.64
CA PRO A 59 -6.77 -8.51 10.58
C PRO A 59 -8.05 -8.33 9.77
N GLU A 60 -9.15 -7.89 10.41
CA GLU A 60 -10.44 -7.73 9.73
C GLU A 60 -10.45 -6.48 8.86
N LEU A 61 -9.90 -5.37 9.37
CA LEU A 61 -9.78 -4.14 8.59
C LEU A 61 -8.83 -4.31 7.40
N LEU A 62 -7.72 -5.02 7.61
CA LEU A 62 -6.77 -5.34 6.56
C LEU A 62 -7.41 -6.25 5.49
N ALA A 63 -8.14 -7.29 5.90
CA ALA A 63 -8.84 -8.17 4.97
C ALA A 63 -9.89 -7.40 4.16
N ALA A 64 -10.65 -6.51 4.79
CA ALA A 64 -11.62 -5.66 4.11
C ALA A 64 -10.96 -4.70 3.11
N ALA A 65 -9.77 -4.16 3.43
CA ALA A 65 -9.01 -3.35 2.50
C ALA A 65 -8.54 -4.16 1.28
N TYR A 66 -8.00 -5.37 1.49
CA TYR A 66 -7.62 -6.26 0.37
C TYR A 66 -8.80 -6.62 -0.53
N ASP A 67 -9.92 -6.98 0.07
CA ASP A 67 -11.13 -7.32 -0.67
C ASP A 67 -11.60 -6.15 -1.57
N ARG A 68 -11.59 -4.91 -1.06
CA ARG A 68 -11.88 -3.71 -1.87
C ARG A 68 -10.89 -3.54 -3.02
N ILE A 69 -9.59 -3.67 -2.74
CA ILE A 69 -8.53 -3.52 -3.74
C ILE A 69 -8.71 -4.54 -4.88
N PHE A 70 -8.92 -5.81 -4.55
CA PHE A 70 -9.08 -6.87 -5.54
C PHE A 70 -10.38 -6.73 -6.35
N ARG A 71 -11.45 -6.17 -5.78
CA ARG A 71 -12.66 -5.85 -6.55
C ARG A 71 -12.43 -4.70 -7.53
N MET A 72 -11.71 -3.65 -7.11
CA MET A 72 -11.49 -2.45 -7.91
C MET A 72 -10.50 -2.65 -9.07
N HIS A 73 -9.41 -3.39 -8.84
CA HIS A 73 -8.39 -3.63 -9.85
C HIS A 73 -8.66 -4.89 -10.72
N GLY A 74 -9.76 -5.62 -10.47
CA GLY A 74 -10.03 -6.90 -11.10
C GLY A 74 -9.04 -7.99 -10.66
N ARG A 75 -9.04 -9.16 -11.34
CA ARG A 75 -7.99 -10.16 -11.10
C ARG A 75 -6.64 -9.57 -11.48
N ILE A 76 -5.79 -9.31 -10.49
CA ILE A 76 -4.36 -9.10 -10.71
C ILE A 76 -3.88 -10.30 -11.55
N GLY A 77 -3.26 -10.01 -12.70
CA GLY A 77 -2.75 -11.07 -13.57
C GLY A 77 -1.85 -12.03 -12.77
N PRO A 78 -1.74 -13.30 -13.18
CA PRO A 78 -0.89 -14.25 -12.46
C PRO A 78 0.52 -13.67 -12.34
N TRP A 79 1.04 -13.67 -11.10
CA TRP A 79 2.40 -13.27 -10.78
C TRP A 79 3.35 -14.04 -11.73
N ARG A 80 4.07 -13.32 -12.60
CA ARG A 80 5.07 -13.90 -13.51
C ARG A 80 6.46 -13.81 -12.92
#